data_AF-M7SVQ6-F1
#
_entry.id   AF-M7SVQ6-F1
#
_cell.length_a   1.000
_cell.length_b   1.000
_cell.length_c   1.000
_cell.angle_alpha   90.00
_cell.angle_beta   90.00
_cell.angle_gamma   90.00
#
_symmetry.space_group_name_H-M   'P 1'
#
loop_
_entity.id
_entity.type
_entity.pdbx_description
1 polymer ?
#
loop_
_entity_poly.entity_id
_entity_poly.type
_entity_poly.pdbx_seq_one_letter_code
_entity_poly.pdbx_strand_id
1 'polypeptide(L)'
;MYGPSFDPQKSLWVSGLNNIFYTFATLICVFTIDRIGRRWTLYWGSVGQAIAMFLVGGLAQGGLNAQATGSTDAANRWGAAAASMVFAYTFVFGATWLTVPWLYPAEIFPLNVRAKGNAWGVVGWSIGNGTLTLVLPYIVGAINEKTMYIFGIVNVVSIPIGK
;
A
#
# COMPACT_ATOMS: atom_id res chain seq x y z
N MET A 1 9.77 9.64 18.02
CA MET A 1 11.07 10.32 18.09
C MET A 1 12.12 9.31 18.55
N TYR A 2 13.24 9.22 17.82
CA TYR A 2 14.48 8.46 18.10
C TYR A 2 14.45 6.92 17.97
N GLY A 3 14.22 6.42 16.75
CA GLY A 3 14.97 5.27 16.20
C GLY A 3 15.99 5.83 15.19
N PRO A 4 17.05 5.11 14.79
CA PRO A 4 18.13 5.66 13.96
C PRO A 4 17.52 6.33 12.74
N SER A 5 17.51 7.66 12.77
CA SER A 5 16.95 8.47 11.70
C SER A 5 17.78 8.12 10.48
N PHE A 6 17.18 7.38 9.55
CA PHE A 6 17.75 7.24 8.22
C PHE A 6 18.17 8.64 7.78
N ASP A 7 19.45 8.79 7.46
CA ASP A 7 19.98 10.01 6.85
C ASP A 7 18.95 10.52 5.83
N PRO A 8 18.45 11.76 5.93
CA PRO A 8 17.35 12.25 5.09
C PRO A 8 17.56 11.95 3.60
N GLN A 9 18.81 12.00 3.15
CA GLN A 9 19.21 11.62 1.80
C GLN A 9 18.90 10.15 1.48
N LYS A 10 19.21 9.20 2.37
CA LYS A 10 18.90 7.77 2.18
C LYS A 10 17.39 7.51 2.11
N SER A 11 16.59 8.16 2.97
CA SER A 11 15.12 8.05 2.94
C SER A 11 14.54 8.53 1.61
N LEU A 12 15.09 9.62 1.06
CA LEU A 12 14.72 10.15 -0.25
C LEU A 12 15.09 9.17 -1.38
N TRP A 13 16.30 8.60 -1.36
CA TRP A 13 16.72 7.60 -2.34
C TRP A 13 15.85 6.34 -2.30
N VAL A 14 15.52 5.83 -1.11
CA VAL A 14 14.63 4.66 -0.95
C VAL A 14 13.25 4.95 -1.50
N SER A 15 12.69 6.13 -1.19
CA SER A 15 11.38 6.54 -1.71
C SER A 15 11.40 6.74 -3.23
N GLY A 16 12.48 7.33 -3.76
CA GLY A 16 12.68 7.50 -5.21
C GLY A 16 12.76 6.16 -5.94
N LEU A 17 13.51 5.20 -5.38
CA LEU A 17 13.59 3.85 -5.93
C LEU A 17 12.21 3.17 -5.91
N ASN A 18 11.46 3.28 -4.80
CA ASN A 18 10.10 2.75 -4.71
C ASN A 18 9.20 3.28 -5.82
N ASN A 19 9.27 4.59 -6.12
CA ASN A 19 8.50 5.21 -7.20
C ASN A 19 8.89 4.69 -8.60
N ILE A 20 10.16 4.41 -8.84
CA ILE A 20 10.61 3.80 -10.11
C ILE A 20 10.03 2.39 -10.25
N PHE A 21 10.17 1.55 -9.22
CA PHE A 21 9.58 0.20 -9.21
C PHE A 21 8.07 0.23 -9.39
N TYR A 22 7.42 1.17 -8.71
CA TYR A 22 5.99 1.40 -8.84
C TYR A 22 5.60 1.74 -10.27
N THR A 23 6.34 2.64 -10.93
CA THR A 23 6.10 3.03 -12.33
C THR A 23 6.21 1.84 -13.28
N PHE A 24 7.18 0.94 -13.08
CA PHE A 24 7.26 -0.29 -13.88
C PHE A 24 6.09 -1.24 -13.59
N ALA A 25 5.64 -1.32 -12.34
CA ALA A 25 4.49 -2.15 -11.96
C ALA A 25 3.20 -1.70 -12.67
N THR A 26 3.00 -0.38 -12.84
CA THR A 26 1.81 0.12 -13.53
C THR A 26 1.81 -0.24 -15.02
N LEU A 27 2.99 -0.31 -15.67
CA LEU A 27 3.09 -0.77 -17.06
C LEU A 27 2.68 -2.24 -17.21
N ILE A 28 3.04 -3.09 -16.23
CA ILE A 28 2.62 -4.51 -16.21
C ILE A 28 1.09 -4.61 -16.04
N CYS A 29 0.49 -3.71 -15.25
CA CYS A 29 -0.96 -3.66 -15.07
C CYS A 29 -1.70 -3.52 -16.40
N VAL A 30 -1.23 -2.65 -17.30
CA VAL A 30 -1.88 -2.37 -18.60
C VAL A 30 -2.08 -3.65 -19.40
N PHE A 31 -1.09 -4.55 -19.43
CA PHE A 31 -1.20 -5.81 -20.17
C PHE A 31 -1.98 -6.90 -19.42
N THR A 32 -1.98 -6.83 -18.09
CA THR A 32 -2.51 -7.90 -17.23
C THR A 32 -4.00 -7.72 -16.96
N ILE A 33 -4.47 -6.47 -16.84
CA ILE A 33 -5.85 -6.14 -16.42
C ILE A 33 -6.91 -6.65 -17.40
N ASP A 34 -6.67 -6.51 -18.70
CA ASP A 34 -7.63 -6.91 -19.74
C ASP A 34 -7.74 -8.43 -19.88
N ARG A 35 -6.71 -9.17 -19.46
CA ARG A 35 -6.64 -10.63 -19.61
C ARG A 35 -7.17 -11.39 -18.39
N ILE A 36 -6.95 -10.86 -17.18
CA ILE A 36 -7.39 -11.48 -15.91
C ILE A 36 -8.81 -11.06 -15.53
N GLY A 37 -9.23 -9.87 -15.97
CA GLY A 37 -10.50 -9.28 -15.60
C GLY A 37 -10.44 -8.53 -14.27
N ARG A 38 -11.21 -7.45 -14.19
CA ARG A 38 -11.11 -6.42 -13.15
C ARG A 38 -11.29 -6.92 -11.72
N ARG A 39 -12.27 -7.81 -11.50
CA ARG A 39 -12.58 -8.35 -10.17
C ARG A 39 -11.47 -9.23 -9.63
N TRP A 40 -10.94 -10.13 -10.46
CA TRP A 40 -9.83 -11.01 -10.07
C TRP A 40 -8.56 -10.21 -9.83
N THR A 41 -8.31 -9.16 -10.62
CA THR A 41 -7.20 -8.22 -10.40
C THR A 41 -7.29 -7.56 -9.02
N LEU A 42 -8.47 -7.05 -8.62
CA LEU A 42 -8.67 -6.46 -7.29
C LEU A 42 -8.52 -7.50 -6.16
N TYR A 43 -9.06 -8.70 -6.35
CA TYR A 43 -8.95 -9.78 -5.37
C TYR A 43 -7.49 -10.16 -5.09
N TRP A 44 -6.73 -10.49 -6.14
CA TRP A 44 -5.31 -10.84 -6.00
C TRP A 44 -4.47 -9.68 -5.49
N GLY A 45 -4.79 -8.45 -5.91
CA GLY A 45 -4.19 -7.22 -5.39
C GLY A 45 -4.35 -7.09 -3.88
N SER A 46 -5.58 -7.16 -3.38
CA SER A 46 -5.88 -7.04 -1.95
C SER A 46 -5.21 -8.13 -1.13
N VAL A 47 -5.19 -9.37 -1.62
CA VAL A 47 -4.53 -10.50 -0.94
C VAL A 47 -3.03 -10.26 -0.85
N GLY A 48 -2.38 -9.88 -1.96
CA GLY A 48 -0.93 -9.61 -1.97
C GLY A 48 -0.56 -8.43 -1.08
N GLN A 49 -1.35 -7.36 -1.10
CA GLN A 49 -1.15 -6.18 -0.27
C GLN A 49 -1.37 -6.46 1.22
N ALA A 50 -2.40 -7.25 1.56
CA ALA A 50 -2.65 -7.68 2.93
C ALA A 50 -1.45 -8.47 3.48
N ILE A 51 -0.99 -9.49 2.75
CA ILE A 51 0.15 -10.32 3.15
C ILE A 51 1.39 -9.44 3.35
N ALA A 52 1.68 -8.54 2.40
CA ALA A 52 2.82 -7.63 2.51
C ALA A 52 2.75 -6.76 3.78
N MET A 53 1.58 -6.17 4.09
CA MET A 53 1.40 -5.34 5.28
C MET A 53 1.51 -6.12 6.60
N PHE A 54 0.98 -7.35 6.67
CA PHE A 54 1.19 -8.22 7.83
C PHE A 54 2.66 -8.56 8.03
N LEU A 55 3.40 -8.85 6.95
CA LEU A 55 4.84 -9.09 6.99
C LEU A 55 5.61 -7.85 7.43
N VAL A 56 5.29 -6.66 6.91
CA VAL A 56 5.91 -5.40 7.37
C VAL A 56 5.72 -5.21 8.87
N GLY A 57 4.51 -5.42 9.40
CA GLY A 57 4.25 -5.33 10.84
C GLY A 57 5.12 -6.30 11.66
N GLY A 58 5.21 -7.56 11.24
CA GLY A 58 6.04 -8.57 11.91
C GLY A 58 7.54 -8.29 11.85
N LEU A 59 8.03 -7.86 10.69
CA LEU A 59 9.43 -7.51 10.47
C LEU A 59 9.81 -6.24 11.26
N ALA A 60 8.92 -5.25 11.32
CA ALA A 60 9.12 -4.05 12.13
C ALA A 60 9.19 -4.37 13.63
N GLN A 61 8.31 -5.25 14.13
CA GLN A 61 8.39 -5.75 15.50
C GLN A 61 9.73 -6.46 15.79
N GLY A 62 10.18 -7.31 14.87
CA GLY A 62 11.49 -7.97 14.97
C GLY A 62 12.66 -6.99 15.02
N GLY A 63 12.60 -5.92 14.22
CA GLY A 63 13.58 -4.84 14.23
C GLY A 63 13.62 -4.06 15.54
N LEU A 64 12.46 -3.75 16.12
CA LEU A 64 12.35 -3.08 17.42
C LEU A 64 12.93 -3.96 18.54
N ASN A 65 12.62 -5.26 18.55
CA ASN A 65 13.16 -6.20 19.52
C ASN A 65 14.69 -6.33 19.41
N ALA A 66 15.24 -6.37 18.19
CA ALA A 66 16.68 -6.41 17.96
C ALA A 66 17.40 -5.14 18.42
N GLN A 67 16.75 -3.98 18.27
CA GLN A 67 17.24 -2.70 18.79
C GLN A 67 17.27 -2.68 20.32
N ALA A 68 16.22 -3.22 20.97
CA ALA A 68 16.16 -3.31 22.42
C ALA A 68 17.28 -4.18 23.02
N THR A 69 17.75 -5.19 22.28
CA THR A 69 18.89 -6.06 22.66
C THR A 69 20.25 -5.46 22.28
N GLY A 70 20.30 -4.21 21.79
CA GLY A 70 21.54 -3.53 21.41
C GLY A 70 22.22 -4.05 20.14
N SER A 71 21.54 -4.91 19.37
CA SER A 71 22.07 -5.52 18.14
C SER A 71 21.72 -4.69 16.91
N THR A 72 22.47 -3.61 16.68
CA THR A 72 22.23 -2.65 15.59
C THR A 72 22.24 -3.31 14.20
N ASP A 73 23.13 -4.27 13.95
CA ASP A 73 23.19 -4.99 12.67
C ASP A 73 21.94 -5.85 12.43
N ALA A 74 21.45 -6.53 13.47
CA ALA A 74 20.22 -7.29 13.37
C ALA A 74 19.02 -6.36 13.09
N ALA A 75 18.93 -5.23 13.79
CA ALA A 75 17.88 -4.23 13.57
C ALA A 75 17.90 -3.66 12.13
N ASN A 76 19.08 -3.39 11.58
CA ASN A 76 19.24 -2.92 10.20
C ASN A 76 18.74 -3.97 9.18
N ARG A 77 19.03 -5.26 9.41
CA ARG A 77 18.56 -6.36 8.54
C ARG A 77 17.04 -6.49 8.57
N TRP A 78 16.42 -6.40 9.75
CA TRP A 78 14.95 -6.39 9.88
C TRP A 78 14.33 -5.18 9.20
N GLY A 79 14.92 -4.00 9.35
CA GLY A 79 14.48 -2.78 8.68
C GLY A 79 14.56 -2.86 7.15
N ALA A 80 15.65 -3.42 6.61
CA ALA A 80 15.80 -3.66 5.18
C ALA A 80 14.76 -4.66 4.65
N ALA A 81 14.50 -5.74 5.40
CA ALA A 81 13.45 -6.69 5.06
C ALA A 81 12.06 -6.03 5.06
N ALA A 82 11.72 -5.23 6.07
CA ALA A 82 10.47 -4.48 6.13
C ALA A 82 10.33 -3.51 4.95
N ALA A 83 11.40 -2.78 4.60
CA ALA A 83 11.42 -1.90 3.44
C ALA A 83 11.16 -2.67 2.13
N SER A 84 11.78 -3.85 1.94
CA SER A 84 11.53 -4.67 0.75
C SER A 84 10.08 -5.12 0.62
N MET A 85 9.39 -5.38 1.74
CA MET A 85 7.97 -5.73 1.73
C MET A 85 7.07 -4.52 1.43
N VAL A 86 7.47 -3.30 1.83
CA VAL A 86 6.80 -2.06 1.38
C VAL A 86 6.93 -1.89 -0.14
N PHE A 87 8.08 -2.26 -0.72
CA PHE A 87 8.25 -2.25 -2.18
C PHE A 87 7.33 -3.27 -2.87
N ALA A 88 7.22 -4.48 -2.31
CA ALA A 88 6.27 -5.47 -2.80
C ALA A 88 4.83 -4.97 -2.71
N TYR A 89 4.44 -4.33 -1.59
CA TYR A 89 3.11 -3.71 -1.43
C TYR A 89 2.84 -2.68 -2.53
N THR A 90 3.75 -1.72 -2.73
CA THR A 90 3.57 -0.67 -3.75
C THR A 90 3.54 -1.25 -5.16
N PHE A 91 4.38 -2.25 -5.43
CA PHE A 91 4.39 -2.96 -6.71
C PHE A 91 3.05 -3.65 -6.99
N VAL A 92 2.52 -4.42 -6.03
CA VAL A 92 1.21 -5.08 -6.17
C VAL A 92 0.11 -4.04 -6.36
N PHE A 93 0.12 -2.94 -5.59
CA PHE A 93 -0.84 -1.85 -5.75
C PHE A 93 -0.82 -1.28 -7.18
N GLY A 94 0.36 -1.00 -7.72
CA GLY A 94 0.53 -0.47 -9.08
C GLY A 94 0.09 -1.46 -10.16
N ALA A 95 0.36 -2.73 -9.95
CA ALA A 95 -0.03 -3.81 -10.85
C ALA A 95 -1.53 -4.13 -10.83
N THR A 96 -2.28 -3.70 -9.81
CA THR A 96 -3.67 -4.14 -9.59
C THR A 96 -4.62 -2.99 -9.24
N TRP A 97 -4.59 -2.52 -7.99
CA TRP A 97 -5.54 -1.57 -7.42
C TRP A 97 -5.44 -0.16 -8.00
N LEU A 98 -4.33 0.20 -8.64
CA LEU A 98 -4.17 1.55 -9.15
C LEU A 98 -5.18 1.88 -10.24
N THR A 99 -5.38 1.00 -11.22
CA THR A 99 -6.12 1.33 -12.46
C THR A 99 -7.58 0.92 -12.41
N VAL A 100 -7.90 -0.20 -11.75
CA VAL A 100 -9.25 -0.78 -11.75
C VAL A 100 -10.32 0.19 -11.20
N PRO A 101 -10.14 0.88 -10.05
CA PRO A 101 -11.16 1.77 -9.50
C PRO A 101 -11.48 2.98 -10.37
N TRP A 102 -10.59 3.37 -11.28
CA TRP A 102 -10.84 4.47 -12.24
C TRP A 102 -11.56 3.97 -13.49
N LEU A 103 -11.32 2.73 -13.89
CA LEU A 103 -11.97 2.11 -15.04
C LEU A 103 -13.39 1.66 -14.70
N TYR A 104 -13.57 1.10 -13.50
CA TYR A 104 -14.80 0.44 -13.07
C TYR A 104 -16.04 1.37 -13.17
N PRO A 105 -16.04 2.62 -12.66
CA PRO A 105 -17.15 3.54 -12.85
C PRO A 105 -17.53 3.80 -14.31
N ALA A 106 -16.54 3.84 -15.22
CA ALA A 106 -16.80 4.06 -16.64
C ALA A 106 -17.57 2.90 -17.30
N GLU A 107 -17.54 1.71 -16.70
CA GLU A 107 -18.15 0.50 -17.24
C GLU A 107 -19.55 0.26 -16.67
N ILE A 108 -19.80 0.67 -15.44
CA ILE A 108 -21.08 0.41 -14.76
C ILE A 108 -22.09 1.52 -15.04
N PHE A 109 -21.62 2.78 -15.13
CA PHE A 109 -22.53 3.91 -15.31
C PHE A 109 -22.92 4.09 -16.79
N PRO A 110 -24.23 4.28 -17.07
CA PRO A 110 -24.67 4.63 -18.42
C PRO A 110 -24.12 5.99 -18.84
N LEU A 111 -23.94 6.18 -20.15
CA LEU A 111 -23.23 7.32 -20.75
C LEU A 111 -23.70 8.69 -20.23
N ASN A 112 -25.00 8.84 -19.98
CA ASN A 112 -25.63 10.08 -19.53
C ASN A 112 -25.25 10.50 -18.09
N VAL A 113 -24.89 9.55 -17.22
CA VAL A 113 -24.55 9.84 -15.79
C VAL A 113 -23.11 9.51 -15.43
N ARG A 114 -22.35 8.92 -16.36
CA ARG A 114 -20.95 8.50 -16.16
C ARG A 114 -20.05 9.61 -15.62
N ALA A 115 -20.16 10.82 -16.17
CA ALA A 115 -19.36 11.96 -15.69
C ALA A 115 -19.64 12.29 -14.21
N LYS A 116 -20.91 12.25 -13.78
CA LYS A 116 -21.30 12.48 -12.39
C LYS A 116 -20.84 11.33 -11.49
N GLY A 117 -20.96 10.08 -11.94
CA GLY A 117 -20.47 8.90 -11.23
C GLY A 117 -18.95 8.95 -10.99
N ASN A 118 -18.19 9.30 -12.02
CA ASN A 118 -16.73 9.47 -11.92
C ASN A 118 -16.35 10.59 -10.93
N ALA A 119 -17.07 11.71 -10.94
CA ALA A 119 -16.81 12.81 -10.01
C ALA A 119 -16.97 12.37 -8.54
N TRP A 120 -18.02 11.61 -8.22
CA TRP A 120 -18.20 11.05 -6.88
C TRP A 120 -17.11 10.06 -6.49
N GLY A 121 -16.60 9.27 -7.45
CA GLY A 121 -15.43 8.41 -7.23
C GLY A 121 -14.19 9.21 -6.83
N VAL A 122 -13.91 10.31 -7.53
CA VAL A 122 -12.80 11.23 -7.20
C VAL A 122 -12.99 11.85 -5.81
N VAL A 123 -14.21 12.28 -5.47
CA VAL A 123 -14.51 12.84 -4.15
C VAL A 123 -14.23 11.83 -3.04
N GLY A 124 -14.72 10.58 -3.19
CA GLY A 124 -14.45 9.52 -2.21
C GLY A 124 -12.97 9.21 -2.05
N TRP A 125 -12.24 9.13 -3.16
CA TRP A 125 -10.78 8.92 -3.14
C TRP A 125 -10.04 10.08 -2.46
N SER A 126 -10.42 11.33 -2.73
CA SER A 126 -9.82 12.52 -2.13
C SER A 126 -10.07 12.58 -0.62
N ILE A 127 -11.28 12.27 -0.17
CA ILE A 127 -11.61 12.19 1.27
C ILE A 127 -10.73 11.12 1.93
N GLY A 128 -10.65 9.92 1.35
CA GLY A 128 -9.83 8.84 1.90
C GLY A 128 -8.35 9.22 2.06
N ASN A 129 -7.75 9.81 1.02
CA ASN A 129 -6.35 10.27 1.07
C ASN A 129 -6.16 11.42 2.06
N GLY A 130 -7.08 12.38 2.10
CA GLY A 130 -7.04 13.50 3.03
C GLY A 130 -7.12 13.04 4.48
N THR A 131 -8.08 12.16 4.81
CA THR A 131 -8.21 11.59 6.14
C THR A 131 -6.96 10.79 6.53
N LEU A 132 -6.47 9.91 5.66
CA LEU A 132 -5.26 9.13 5.96
C LEU A 132 -4.04 10.04 6.19
N THR A 133 -3.83 11.05 5.35
CA THR A 133 -2.70 11.98 5.49
C THR A 133 -2.71 12.70 6.83
N LEU A 134 -3.89 13.12 7.30
CA LEU A 134 -4.04 13.84 8.56
C LEU A 134 -3.98 12.93 9.78
N VAL A 135 -4.55 11.73 9.69
CA VAL A 135 -4.72 10.81 10.83
C VAL A 135 -3.51 9.88 11.03
N LEU A 136 -2.81 9.53 9.95
CA LEU A 136 -1.65 8.63 9.99
C LEU A 136 -0.58 8.98 11.04
N PRO A 137 -0.10 10.25 11.17
CA PRO A 137 0.91 10.56 12.18
C PRO A 137 0.41 10.31 13.61
N TYR A 138 -0.89 10.52 13.88
CA TYR A 138 -1.48 10.25 15.19
C TYR A 138 -1.58 8.75 15.47
N ILE A 139 -1.97 7.94 14.48
CA ILE A 139 -2.04 6.48 14.64
C ILE A 139 -0.64 5.91 14.87
N VAL A 140 0.33 6.27 14.04
CA VAL A 140 1.72 5.79 14.19
C VAL A 140 2.30 6.23 15.53
N GLY A 141 2.01 7.46 15.98
CA GLY A 141 2.43 7.94 17.29
C GLY A 141 1.83 7.17 18.47
N ALA A 142 0.61 6.65 18.32
CA ALA A 142 -0.08 5.92 19.39
C ALA A 142 0.28 4.43 19.44
N ILE A 143 0.41 3.76 18.29
CA ILE A 143 0.54 2.29 18.21
C ILE A 143 1.73 1.78 17.39
N ASN A 144 2.62 2.67 16.93
CA ASN A 144 3.87 2.37 16.23
C ASN A 144 3.69 1.34 15.09
N GLU A 145 4.43 0.23 15.13
CA GLU A 145 4.46 -0.83 14.13
C GLU A 145 3.10 -1.53 13.93
N LYS A 146 2.24 -1.52 14.96
CA LYS A 146 0.92 -2.14 14.88
C LYS A 146 0.00 -1.45 13.88
N THR A 147 0.32 -0.22 13.50
CA THR A 147 -0.36 0.49 12.40
C THR A 147 -0.36 -0.33 11.11
N MET A 148 0.71 -1.08 10.84
CA MET A 148 0.84 -1.90 9.63
C MET A 148 -0.16 -3.06 9.62
N TYR A 149 -0.50 -3.61 10.78
CA TYR A 149 -1.55 -4.62 10.90
C TYR A 149 -2.93 -4.05 10.62
N ILE A 150 -3.20 -2.81 11.02
CA ILE A 150 -4.46 -2.13 10.67
C ILE A 150 -4.59 -2.01 9.14
N PHE A 151 -3.51 -1.60 8.46
CA PHE A 151 -3.51 -1.56 6.99
C PHE A 151 -3.70 -2.93 6.36
N GLY A 152 -3.09 -3.98 6.93
CA GLY A 152 -3.33 -5.37 6.52
C GLY A 152 -4.80 -5.76 6.63
N ILE A 153 -5.44 -5.46 7.77
CA ILE A 153 -6.87 -5.74 8.02
C ILE A 153 -7.75 -4.97 7.04
N VAL A 154 -7.47 -3.68 6.79
CA VAL A 154 -8.24 -2.88 5.82
C VAL A 154 -8.13 -3.49 4.42
N ASN A 155 -6.96 -3.99 4.02
CA ASN A 155 -6.80 -4.69 2.73
C ASN A 155 -7.63 -5.99 2.68
N VAL A 156 -7.69 -6.76 3.77
CA VAL A 156 -8.53 -7.96 3.87
C VAL A 156 -10.02 -7.63 3.78
N VAL A 157 -10.47 -6.59 4.48
CA VAL A 157 -11.88 -6.13 4.44
C VAL A 157 -12.24 -5.60 3.05
N SER A 158 -11.27 -5.00 2.35
CA SER A 158 -11.44 -4.47 0.99
C SER A 158 -11.45 -5.56 -0.09
N ILE A 159 -11.27 -6.84 0.27
CA ILE A 159 -11.41 -7.94 -0.70
C ILE A 159 -12.88 -7.96 -1.17
N PRO A 160 -13.15 -7.84 -2.48
CA PRO A 160 -14.52 -7.90 -2.99
C PRO A 160 -15.08 -9.32 -2.84
N ILE A 161 -15.83 -9.56 -1.76
CA ILE A 161 -16.55 -10.81 -1.48
C ILE A 161 -17.96 -10.67 -2.08
N GLY A 162 -18.15 -11.12 -3.31
CA GLY A 162 -19.47 -11.16 -3.95
C GLY A 162 -19.40 -11.88 -5.29
N LYS A 163 -20.40 -12.72 -5.61
CA LYS A 163 -20.44 -13.60 -6.80
C LYS A 163 -20.31 -12.87 -8.13
#